data_AF-A0A7K2QJE0-F1
#
_entry.id   AF-A0A7K2QJE0-F1
#
_cell.length_a   1.000
_cell.length_b   1.000
_cell.length_c   1.000
_cell.angle_alpha   90.00
_cell.angle_beta   90.00
_cell.angle_gamma   90.00
#
_symmetry.space_group_name_H-M   'P 1'
#
loop_
_entity.id
_entity.type
_entity.pdbx_description
1 polymer ?
#
loop_
_entity_poly.entity_id
_entity_poly.type
_entity_poly.pdbx_seq_one_letter_code
_entity_poly.pdbx_strand_id
1 'polypeptide(L)' 'GWYSDDGGGTPAIFRDIGPAWNNRNLRELAAHVRSKLFFAHVRASTGSAIQQTNCHPFRHGRWLWMHNG' A
#
# COMPACT_ATOMS: atom_id res chain seq x y z
N GLY A 1 -2.93 0.53 -0.17
CA GLY A 1 -4.03 -0.45 -0.03
C GLY A 1 -5.35 0.26 -0.10
N TRP A 2 -6.43 -0.46 -0.42
CA TRP A 2 -7.76 0.13 -0.59
C TRP A 2 -8.86 -0.90 -0.31
N TYR A 3 -10.05 -0.40 0.00
CA TYR A 3 -11.24 -1.22 0.23
C TYR A 3 -12.10 -1.26 -1.02
N SER A 4 -12.25 -2.43 -1.61
CA SER A 4 -13.09 -2.61 -2.79
C SER A 4 -14.44 -3.19 -2.42
N ASP A 5 -15.48 -2.80 -3.15
CA ASP A 5 -16.84 -3.31 -2.93
C ASP A 5 -16.93 -4.81 -3.27
N ASP A 6 -16.15 -5.29 -4.24
CA ASP A 6 -16.04 -6.71 -4.63
C ASP A 6 -15.13 -7.54 -3.70
N GLY A 7 -14.38 -6.89 -2.80
CA GLY A 7 -13.37 -7.54 -1.96
C GLY A 7 -13.92 -8.29 -0.75
N GLY A 8 -15.24 -8.41 -0.60
CA GLY A 8 -15.87 -9.06 0.56
C GLY A 8 -15.47 -8.40 1.90
N GLY A 9 -15.22 -7.09 1.90
CA GLY A 9 -14.72 -6.35 3.05
C GLY A 9 -13.23 -6.56 3.36
N THR A 10 -12.51 -7.36 2.57
CA THR A 10 -11.06 -7.53 2.70
C THR A 10 -10.33 -6.52 1.80
N PRO A 11 -9.40 -5.72 2.35
CA PRO A 11 -8.70 -4.73 1.55
C PRO A 11 -7.61 -5.35 0.67
N ALA A 12 -7.45 -4.77 -0.52
CA ALA A 12 -6.33 -5.05 -1.41
C ALA A 12 -5.08 -4.27 -0.97
N ILE A 13 -3.91 -4.86 -1.23
CA ILE A 13 -2.61 -4.27 -0.87
C ILE A 13 -1.72 -4.22 -2.12
N PHE A 14 -1.08 -3.07 -2.31
CA PHE A 14 0.05 -2.88 -3.19
C PHE A 14 1.22 -2.37 -2.33
N ARG A 15 2.40 -2.98 -2.47
CA ARG A 15 3.64 -2.61 -1.79
C ARG A 15 4.81 -2.79 -2.74
N ASP A 16 5.77 -1.90 -2.68
CA ASP A 16 7.04 -1.99 -3.39
C ASP A 16 8.14 -1.44 -2.48
N ILE A 17 9.38 -1.86 -2.73
CA ILE A 17 10.59 -1.35 -2.09
C ILE A 17 11.18 -0.14 -2.83
N GLY A 18 10.84 0.01 -4.11
CA GLY A 18 11.28 1.15 -4.93
C GLY A 18 10.57 2.45 -4.56
N PRO A 19 11.13 3.61 -4.95
CA PRO A 19 10.47 4.88 -4.77
C PRO A 19 9.17 4.96 -5.61
N ALA A 20 8.11 5.50 -5.01
CA ALA A 20 6.78 5.54 -5.62
C ALA A 20 6.76 6.23 -7.00
N TRP A 21 7.56 7.28 -7.20
CA TRP A 21 7.62 8.03 -8.46
C TRP A 21 8.25 7.25 -9.63
N ASN A 22 9.00 6.18 -9.35
CA ASN A 22 9.65 5.38 -10.39
C ASN A 22 8.84 4.14 -10.79
N ASN A 23 7.72 3.87 -10.12
CA ASN A 23 6.90 2.69 -10.41
C ASN A 23 5.83 3.02 -11.47
N ARG A 24 6.10 2.65 -12.73
CA ARG A 24 5.15 2.83 -13.84
C ARG A 24 3.86 2.04 -13.64
N ASN A 25 3.95 0.82 -13.13
CA ASN A 25 2.77 -0.01 -12.86
C ASN A 25 1.87 0.59 -11.78
N LEU A 26 2.45 1.26 -10.77
CA LEU A 26 1.69 2.00 -9.78
C LEU A 26 0.93 3.17 -10.43
N ARG A 27 1.56 3.89 -11.36
CA ARG A 27 0.92 4.99 -12.08
C ARG A 27 -0.27 4.50 -12.90
N GLU A 28 -0.09 3.41 -13.66
CA GLU A 28 -1.19 2.79 -14.42
C GLU A 28 -2.30 2.29 -13.49
N LEU A 29 -1.95 1.55 -12.44
CA LEU A 29 -2.90 1.02 -11.46
C LEU A 29 -3.73 2.13 -10.80
N ALA A 30 -3.07 3.22 -10.37
CA ALA A 30 -3.73 4.34 -9.71
C ALA A 30 -4.75 5.05 -10.62
N ALA A 31 -4.56 5.02 -11.95
CA ALA A 31 -5.50 5.60 -12.89
C ALA A 31 -6.82 4.82 -12.95
N HIS A 32 -6.80 3.50 -12.70
CA HIS A 32 -7.95 2.61 -12.87
C HIS A 32 -8.59 2.15 -11.56
N VAL A 33 -7.86 2.12 -10.45
CA VAL A 33 -8.42 1.68 -9.16
C VAL A 33 -9.31 2.77 -8.55
N ARG A 34 -10.48 2.37 -8.05
CA ARG A 34 -11.43 3.22 -7.33
C ARG A 34 -11.78 2.57 -6.00
N SER A 35 -11.95 3.39 -4.98
CA SER A 35 -12.35 2.98 -3.64
C SER A 35 -12.84 4.19 -2.86
N LYS A 36 -13.75 3.97 -1.91
CA LYS A 36 -14.16 5.01 -0.95
C LYS A 36 -13.11 5.27 0.12
N LEU A 37 -12.12 4.38 0.29
CA LEU A 37 -11.11 4.47 1.34
C LEU A 37 -9.75 3.92 0.88
N PHE A 38 -8.76 4.79 0.87
CA PHE A 38 -7.38 4.49 0.49
C PHE A 38 -6.40 4.72 1.64
N PHE A 39 -5.38 3.86 1.71
CA PHE A 39 -4.24 3.96 2.61
C PHE A 39 -2.95 3.94 1.77
N ALA A 40 -2.17 5.02 1.79
CA ALA A 40 -0.92 5.15 1.04
C ALA A 40 0.20 5.72 1.92
N HIS A 41 1.42 5.20 1.77
CA HIS A 41 2.56 5.57 2.60
C HIS A 41 3.87 5.35 1.84
N VAL A 42 4.77 6.34 1.87
CA VAL A 42 6.15 6.21 1.41
C VAL A 42 7.04 6.08 2.65
N ARG A 43 7.79 4.98 2.73
CA ARG A 43 8.62 4.66 3.89
C ARG A 43 10.03 5.22 3.72
N ALA A 44 10.49 5.98 4.71
CA ALA A 44 11.90 6.29 4.89
C ALA A 44 12.53 5.29 5.89
N SER A 45 13.78 4.90 5.67
CA SER A 45 14.53 3.99 6.55
C SER A 45 15.99 4.41 6.63
N THR A 46 16.53 4.48 7.84
CA THR A 46 17.97 4.61 8.11
C THR A 46 18.48 3.28 8.66
N GLY A 47 19.13 2.48 7.81
CA GLY A 47 19.84 1.26 8.23
C GLY A 47 18.99 0.01 8.49
N SER A 48 17.66 0.10 8.53
CA SER A 48 16.82 -1.10 8.56
C SER A 48 16.61 -1.67 7.15
N ALA A 49 16.39 -2.99 7.06
CA ALA A 49 16.30 -3.72 5.79
C ALA A 49 15.31 -3.06 4.79
N ILE A 50 15.68 -3.12 3.51
CA ILE A 50 14.82 -2.71 2.40
C ILE A 50 14.08 -3.96 1.92
N GLN A 51 12.84 -4.15 2.37
CA GLN A 51 12.07 -5.36 2.08
C GLN A 51 10.57 -5.07 2.04
N GLN A 52 9.84 -5.70 1.14
CA GLN A 52 8.41 -5.42 0.96
C GLN A 52 7.57 -5.69 2.23
N THR A 53 8.02 -6.61 3.09
CA THR A 53 7.34 -6.99 4.33
C THR A 53 7.29 -5.87 5.36
N ASN A 54 8.19 -4.88 5.30
CA ASN A 54 8.17 -3.71 6.17
C ASN A 54 7.61 -2.44 5.50
N CYS A 55 7.11 -2.56 4.27
CA CYS A 55 6.35 -1.48 3.63
C CYS A 55 4.89 -1.52 4.09
N HIS A 56 4.36 -0.34 4.36
CA HIS A 56 2.95 -0.11 4.67
C HIS A 56 2.07 -0.13 3.39
N PRO A 57 0.77 -0.40 3.52
CA PRO A 57 0.05 -0.73 4.75
C PRO A 57 0.27 -2.18 5.19
N PHE A 58 0.26 -2.40 6.52
CA PHE A 58 0.08 -3.73 7.10
C PHE A 58 -1.40 -4.10 7.07
N ARG A 59 -1.69 -5.41 7.06
CA ARG A 59 -3.05 -5.93 7.06
C ARG A 59 -3.21 -7.04 8.08
N HIS A 60 -4.28 -6.96 8.86
CA HIS A 60 -4.77 -8.06 9.69
C HIS A 60 -6.26 -8.28 9.41
N GLY A 61 -6.58 -9.37 8.71
CA GLY A 61 -7.93 -9.62 8.21
C GLY A 61 -8.43 -8.43 7.36
N ARG A 62 -9.52 -7.81 7.81
CA ARG A 62 -10.16 -6.65 7.17
C ARG A 62 -9.53 -5.30 7.51
N TRP A 63 -8.53 -5.25 8.38
CA TRP A 63 -7.96 -3.99 8.87
C TRP A 63 -6.67 -3.65 8.16
N LEU A 64 -6.57 -2.42 7.67
CA LEU A 64 -5.31 -1.81 7.25
C LEU A 64 -4.74 -0.95 8.38
N TRP A 65 -3.41 -0.92 8.48
CA TRP A 65 -2.70 -0.07 9.43
C TRP A 65 -1.42 0.48 8.80
N MET A 66 -1.07 1.71 9.18
CA MET A 66 0.16 2.39 8.79
C MET A 66 0.71 3.13 10.00
N HIS A 67 2.04 3.20 10.11
CA HIS A 67 2.74 3.93 11.15
C HIS A 67 3.74 4.90 10.54
N ASN A 68 3.86 6.09 11.10
CA ASN A 68 4.88 7.06 10.68
C ASN A 68 5.48 7.70 11.92
N GLY A 69 6.74 7.34 12.20
CA GLY A 69 7.56 7.97 13.24
C GLY A 69 7.11 7.63 14.65
#